data_AF-A0A106QC90-F1
#
_entry.id   AF-A0A106QC90-F1
#
_cell.length_a   1.000
_cell.length_b   1.000
_cell.length_c   1.000
_cell.angle_alpha   90.00
_cell.angle_beta   90.00
_cell.angle_gamma   90.00
#
_symmetry.space_group_name_H-M   'P 1'
#
loop_
_entity.id
_entity.type
_entity.pdbx_description
1 polymer ?
#
loop_
_entity_poly.entity_id
_entity_poly.type
_entity_poly.pdbx_seq_one_letter_code
_entity_poly.pdbx_strand_id
1 'polypeptide(L)'
;MNIALNNEQKLFVISSGNSVSCLGFQVVYEQGRELARRIKAVSEKTLLAKGMASLLELVSPRKEQIGTLEQYSQYRALMAGYTKLGDNATWFDARTPKKVQRALEDARKSGDRMRVFLGDTKTGRDWMDEYDTIGRVGRSLGPMKSPLLVPDGDCGGPALLTDCIVRLINVTTGQEVYRHAKYHTPKMEMVEAAVYDQAEGYTHCVKVESKDGEMETHANFKSQAEAAHWMAFMNGVSHDYHKGE
;
A
#
# COMPACT_ATOMS: atom_id res chain seq x y z
N MET A 1 -6.08 -26.79 -9.84
CA MET A 1 -6.00 -25.86 -8.70
C MET A 1 -6.86 -26.41 -7.58
N ASN A 2 -6.29 -26.63 -6.40
CA ASN A 2 -6.99 -27.12 -5.21
C ASN A 2 -7.16 -25.96 -4.20
N ILE A 3 -8.29 -25.91 -3.51
CA ILE A 3 -8.59 -24.88 -2.50
C ILE A 3 -8.91 -25.57 -1.19
N ALA A 4 -8.12 -25.27 -0.16
CA ALA A 4 -8.37 -25.72 1.21
C ALA A 4 -8.66 -24.53 2.13
N LEU A 5 -9.33 -24.80 3.24
CA LEU A 5 -9.66 -23.81 4.27
C LEU A 5 -8.74 -24.01 5.47
N ASN A 6 -7.97 -22.99 5.82
CA ASN A 6 -7.28 -22.91 7.10
C ASN A 6 -8.12 -22.01 8.03
N ASN A 7 -8.99 -22.63 8.83
CA ASN A 7 -9.90 -21.91 9.72
C ASN A 7 -9.18 -21.23 10.89
N GLU A 8 -8.06 -21.80 11.36
CA GLU A 8 -7.27 -21.25 12.45
C GLU A 8 -6.68 -19.88 12.07
N GLN A 9 -6.04 -19.82 10.90
CA GLN A 9 -5.45 -18.58 10.38
C GLN A 9 -6.45 -17.72 9.58
N LYS A 10 -7.66 -18.24 9.35
CA LYS A 10 -8.72 -17.62 8.52
C LYS A 10 -8.26 -17.34 7.08
N LEU A 11 -7.63 -18.34 6.46
CA LEU A 11 -7.05 -18.26 5.11
C LEU A 11 -7.63 -19.32 4.17
N PHE A 12 -7.86 -18.92 2.91
CA PHE A 12 -7.94 -19.83 1.78
C PHE A 12 -6.52 -20.22 1.38
N VAL A 13 -6.23 -21.52 1.36
CA VAL A 13 -4.96 -22.08 0.88
C VAL A 13 -5.17 -22.58 -0.55
N ILE A 14 -4.47 -21.97 -1.48
CA ILE A 14 -4.64 -22.16 -2.92
C ILE A 14 -3.41 -22.87 -3.46
N SER A 15 -3.56 -24.13 -3.82
CA SER A 15 -2.46 -24.94 -4.36
C SER A 15 -2.58 -25.09 -5.88
N SER A 16 -1.50 -24.78 -6.59
CA SER A 16 -1.40 -24.93 -8.04
C SER A 16 -0.01 -25.44 -8.42
N GLY A 17 0.08 -26.71 -8.80
CA GLY A 17 1.38 -27.35 -9.06
C GLY A 17 2.27 -27.31 -7.82
N ASN A 18 3.46 -26.73 -7.97
CA ASN A 18 4.46 -26.61 -6.90
C ASN A 18 4.36 -25.29 -6.11
N SER A 19 3.27 -24.54 -6.28
CA SER A 19 3.09 -23.24 -5.62
C SER A 19 1.86 -23.24 -4.71
N VAL A 20 1.99 -22.53 -3.60
CA VAL A 20 0.91 -22.29 -2.64
C VAL A 20 0.76 -20.78 -2.46
N SER A 21 -0.47 -20.30 -2.52
CA SER A 21 -0.81 -18.92 -2.18
C SER A 21 -1.90 -18.90 -1.13
N CYS A 22 -1.93 -17.85 -0.32
CA CYS A 22 -2.92 -17.68 0.74
C CYS A 22 -3.71 -16.39 0.54
N LEU A 23 -5.03 -16.45 0.74
CA LEU A 23 -5.89 -15.26 0.76
C LEU A 23 -6.74 -15.27 2.03
N GLY A 24 -6.80 -14.14 2.74
CA GLY A 24 -7.62 -14.02 3.94
C GLY A 24 -9.12 -14.07 3.65
N PHE A 25 -9.88 -14.75 4.52
CA PHE A 25 -11.33 -14.84 4.42
C PHE A 25 -11.99 -13.45 4.35
N GLN A 26 -11.53 -12.52 5.18
CA GLN A 26 -12.06 -11.16 5.21
C GLN A 26 -11.72 -10.38 3.93
N VAL A 27 -10.50 -10.52 3.42
CA VAL A 27 -10.05 -9.88 2.18
C VAL A 27 -10.92 -10.32 1.00
N VAL A 28 -11.15 -11.63 0.86
CA VAL A 28 -12.00 -12.19 -0.20
C VAL A 28 -13.44 -11.69 -0.08
N TYR A 29 -13.97 -11.56 1.15
CA TYR A 29 -15.30 -11.03 1.39
C TYR A 29 -15.41 -9.57 0.92
N GLU A 30 -14.51 -8.71 1.40
CA GLU A 30 -14.53 -7.28 1.13
C GLU A 30 -14.28 -6.99 -0.36
N GLN A 31 -13.32 -7.66 -0.98
CA GLN A 31 -13.07 -7.54 -2.41
C GLN A 31 -14.27 -8.06 -3.22
N GLY A 32 -14.85 -9.20 -2.86
CA GLY A 32 -16.05 -9.71 -3.52
C GLY A 32 -17.24 -8.75 -3.43
N ARG A 33 -17.44 -8.10 -2.27
CA ARG A 33 -18.46 -7.06 -2.09
C ARG A 33 -18.21 -5.86 -3.02
N GLU A 34 -16.97 -5.38 -3.10
CA GLU A 34 -16.62 -4.23 -3.95
C GLU A 34 -16.69 -4.56 -5.45
N LEU A 35 -16.22 -5.74 -5.87
CA LEU A 35 -16.36 -6.22 -7.25
C LEU A 35 -17.83 -6.26 -7.66
N ALA A 36 -18.69 -6.84 -6.83
CA ALA A 36 -20.13 -6.90 -7.09
C ALA A 36 -20.75 -5.50 -7.18
N ARG A 37 -20.34 -4.57 -6.29
CA ARG A 37 -20.81 -3.17 -6.32
C ARG A 37 -20.42 -2.48 -7.63
N ARG A 38 -19.17 -2.65 -8.10
CA ARG A 38 -18.70 -2.05 -9.36
C ARG A 38 -19.38 -2.66 -10.58
N ILE A 39 -19.58 -3.97 -10.61
CA ILE A 39 -20.33 -4.65 -11.68
C ILE A 39 -21.77 -4.10 -11.75
N LYS A 40 -22.45 -3.99 -10.60
CA LYS A 40 -23.83 -3.46 -10.52
C LYS A 40 -23.94 -1.97 -10.87
N ALA A 41 -22.85 -1.20 -10.80
CA ALA A 41 -22.83 0.19 -11.21
C ALA A 41 -22.85 0.36 -12.74
N VAL A 42 -22.56 -0.70 -13.51
CA VAL A 42 -22.68 -0.70 -14.96
C VAL A 42 -24.15 -0.91 -15.33
N SER A 43 -24.69 -0.07 -16.21
CA SER A 43 -26.09 -0.18 -16.61
C SER A 43 -26.35 -1.52 -17.32
N GLU A 44 -27.52 -2.11 -17.08
CA GLU A 44 -27.96 -3.35 -17.73
C GLU A 44 -27.88 -3.23 -19.26
N LYS A 45 -28.33 -2.10 -19.81
CA LYS A 45 -28.21 -1.79 -21.25
C LYS A 45 -26.76 -1.92 -21.74
N THR A 46 -25.79 -1.40 -20.99
CA THR A 46 -24.37 -1.49 -21.35
C THR A 46 -23.88 -2.93 -21.29
N LEU A 47 -24.28 -3.71 -20.29
CA LEU A 47 -23.90 -5.11 -20.16
C LEU A 47 -24.46 -5.95 -21.31
N LEU A 48 -25.74 -5.78 -21.64
CA LEU A 48 -26.38 -6.45 -22.76
C LEU A 48 -25.71 -6.09 -24.10
N ALA A 49 -25.44 -4.80 -24.34
CA ALA A 49 -24.78 -4.33 -25.54
C ALA A 49 -23.34 -4.90 -25.70
N LYS A 50 -22.68 -5.23 -24.60
CA LYS A 50 -21.35 -5.86 -24.58
C LYS A 50 -21.39 -7.40 -24.59
N GLY A 51 -22.58 -8.02 -24.66
CA GLY A 51 -22.72 -9.48 -24.58
C GLY A 51 -22.36 -10.05 -23.20
N MET A 52 -22.51 -9.25 -22.14
CA MET A 52 -22.11 -9.56 -20.76
C MET A 52 -23.31 -9.76 -19.83
N ALA A 53 -24.43 -10.29 -20.35
CA ALA A 53 -25.67 -10.52 -19.59
C ALA A 53 -25.44 -11.39 -18.33
N SER A 54 -24.53 -12.37 -18.42
CA SER A 54 -24.19 -13.26 -17.29
C SER A 54 -23.59 -12.54 -16.08
N LEU A 55 -23.15 -11.29 -16.21
CA LEU A 55 -22.68 -10.50 -15.07
C LEU A 55 -23.83 -10.05 -14.16
N LEU A 56 -25.06 -9.99 -14.67
CA LEU A 56 -26.25 -9.65 -13.88
C LEU A 56 -26.60 -10.74 -12.85
N GLU A 57 -26.21 -11.98 -13.13
CA GLU A 57 -26.48 -13.14 -12.28
C GLU A 57 -25.43 -13.30 -11.16
N LEU A 58 -24.34 -12.53 -11.20
CA LEU A 58 -23.26 -12.66 -10.23
C LEU A 58 -23.69 -12.16 -8.84
N VAL A 59 -23.52 -13.05 -7.86
CA VAL A 59 -23.96 -12.81 -6.49
C VAL A 59 -22.79 -12.34 -5.63
N SER A 60 -23.06 -11.32 -4.82
CA SER A 60 -22.10 -10.81 -3.83
C SER A 60 -22.04 -11.72 -2.61
N PRO A 61 -20.86 -12.03 -2.07
CA PRO A 61 -20.75 -12.86 -0.88
C PRO A 61 -21.46 -12.24 0.32
N ARG A 62 -22.12 -13.08 1.11
CA ARG A 62 -22.82 -12.70 2.35
C ARG A 62 -21.93 -12.96 3.57
N LYS A 63 -22.24 -12.31 4.70
CA LYS A 63 -21.40 -12.40 5.91
C LYS A 63 -21.34 -13.84 6.45
N GLU A 64 -22.43 -14.57 6.32
CA GLU A 64 -22.58 -15.95 6.78
C GLU A 64 -21.74 -16.93 5.97
N GLN A 65 -21.24 -16.49 4.81
CA GLN A 65 -20.42 -17.29 3.90
C GLN A 65 -18.92 -17.07 4.13
N ILE A 66 -18.52 -16.17 5.03
CA ILE A 66 -17.11 -15.92 5.33
C ILE A 66 -16.42 -17.22 5.78
N GLY A 67 -15.33 -17.59 5.10
CA GLY A 67 -14.55 -18.80 5.35
C GLY A 67 -15.11 -20.05 4.69
N THR A 68 -16.03 -19.92 3.73
CA THR A 68 -16.60 -21.07 2.99
C THR A 68 -16.04 -21.16 1.57
N LEU A 69 -16.06 -22.36 0.99
CA LEU A 69 -15.75 -22.54 -0.44
C LEU A 69 -16.76 -21.81 -1.34
N GLU A 70 -18.00 -21.62 -0.88
CA GLU A 70 -19.01 -20.85 -1.62
C GLU A 70 -18.58 -19.38 -1.78
N GLN A 71 -18.11 -18.74 -0.71
CA GLN A 71 -17.58 -17.38 -0.76
C GLN A 71 -16.42 -17.27 -1.76
N TYR A 72 -15.48 -18.22 -1.72
CA TYR A 72 -14.34 -18.20 -2.64
C TYR A 72 -14.78 -18.40 -4.10
N SER A 73 -15.75 -19.27 -4.35
CA SER A 73 -16.34 -19.48 -5.67
C SER A 73 -17.00 -18.21 -6.21
N GLN A 74 -17.82 -17.54 -5.38
CA GLN A 74 -18.45 -16.26 -5.72
C GLN A 74 -17.41 -15.18 -6.01
N TYR A 75 -16.38 -15.05 -5.18
CA TYR A 75 -15.27 -14.12 -5.41
C TYR A 75 -14.57 -14.38 -6.75
N ARG A 76 -14.27 -15.64 -7.09
CA ARG A 76 -13.66 -15.98 -8.38
C ARG A 76 -14.55 -15.62 -9.56
N ALA A 77 -15.86 -15.91 -9.47
CA ALA A 77 -16.82 -15.57 -10.52
C ALA A 77 -16.91 -14.04 -10.72
N LEU A 78 -16.97 -13.28 -9.61
CA LEU A 78 -16.93 -11.82 -9.61
C LEU A 78 -15.64 -11.27 -10.20
N MET A 79 -14.48 -11.84 -9.83
CA MET A 79 -13.20 -11.39 -10.35
C MET A 79 -13.07 -11.65 -11.86
N ALA A 80 -13.49 -12.84 -12.32
CA ALA A 80 -13.54 -13.16 -13.75
C ALA A 80 -14.50 -12.23 -14.51
N GLY A 81 -15.67 -11.94 -13.93
CA GLY A 81 -16.65 -11.02 -14.51
C GLY A 81 -16.14 -9.59 -14.59
N TYR A 82 -15.55 -9.07 -13.51
CA TYR A 82 -14.97 -7.74 -13.47
C TYR A 82 -13.78 -7.59 -14.43
N THR A 83 -12.97 -8.64 -14.60
CA THR A 83 -11.89 -8.64 -15.60
C THR A 83 -12.44 -8.42 -17.01
N LYS A 84 -13.56 -9.07 -17.36
CA LYS A 84 -14.23 -8.89 -18.66
C LYS A 84 -14.77 -7.48 -18.85
N LEU A 85 -15.19 -6.79 -17.77
CA LEU A 85 -15.65 -5.41 -17.87
C LEU A 85 -14.58 -4.44 -18.39
N GLY A 86 -13.30 -4.77 -18.13
CA GLY A 86 -12.18 -3.90 -18.50
C GLY A 86 -12.22 -2.56 -17.76
N ASP A 87 -12.56 -2.57 -16.47
CA ASP A 87 -12.60 -1.34 -15.67
C ASP A 87 -11.21 -0.68 -15.63
N ASN A 88 -11.16 0.54 -16.14
CA ASN A 88 -9.97 1.36 -16.17
C ASN A 88 -9.93 2.37 -15.02
N ALA A 89 -10.70 2.21 -13.94
CA ALA A 89 -10.53 2.96 -12.69
C ALA A 89 -9.47 2.35 -11.77
N THR A 90 -8.77 3.19 -11.02
CA THR A 90 -7.79 2.72 -10.03
C THR A 90 -8.49 1.95 -8.92
N TRP A 91 -7.89 0.84 -8.51
CA TRP A 91 -8.39 0.02 -7.43
C TRP A 91 -7.73 0.45 -6.12
N PHE A 92 -8.53 1.01 -5.23
CA PHE A 92 -8.12 1.34 -3.86
C PHE A 92 -8.74 0.35 -2.89
N ASP A 93 -8.05 0.10 -1.78
CA ASP A 93 -8.66 -0.58 -0.64
C ASP A 93 -9.89 0.22 -0.16
N ALA A 94 -10.92 -0.49 0.31
CA ALA A 94 -12.14 0.15 0.78
C ALA A 94 -11.90 1.08 1.99
N ARG A 95 -10.84 0.81 2.75
CA ARG A 95 -10.40 1.57 3.93
C ARG A 95 -9.56 2.79 3.56
N THR A 96 -9.09 2.90 2.32
CA THR A 96 -8.30 4.05 1.85
C THR A 96 -9.11 5.35 1.95
N PRO A 97 -8.64 6.37 2.70
CA PRO A 97 -9.36 7.63 2.83
C PRO A 97 -9.63 8.31 1.48
N LYS A 98 -10.81 8.91 1.31
CA LYS A 98 -11.18 9.58 0.03
C LYS A 98 -10.22 10.70 -0.37
N LYS A 99 -9.62 11.40 0.60
CA LYS A 99 -8.58 12.41 0.33
C LYS A 99 -7.32 11.77 -0.27
N VAL A 100 -6.89 10.61 0.25
CA VAL A 100 -5.76 9.84 -0.30
C VAL A 100 -6.06 9.36 -1.72
N GLN A 101 -7.26 8.79 -1.95
CA GLN A 101 -7.67 8.34 -3.29
C GLN A 101 -7.58 9.47 -4.32
N ARG A 102 -8.08 10.66 -3.96
CA ARG A 102 -8.03 11.86 -4.82
C ARG A 102 -6.60 12.33 -5.07
N ALA A 103 -5.81 12.50 -4.00
CA ALA A 103 -4.43 12.95 -4.11
C ALA A 103 -3.59 12.04 -5.01
N LEU A 104 -3.73 10.72 -4.86
CA LEU A 104 -3.02 9.75 -5.70
C LEU A 104 -3.51 9.77 -7.16
N GLU A 105 -4.81 9.92 -7.40
CA GLU A 105 -5.33 10.04 -8.76
C GLU A 105 -4.92 11.34 -9.45
N ASP A 106 -4.87 12.44 -8.73
CA ASP A 106 -4.47 13.74 -9.26
C ASP A 106 -2.96 13.73 -9.59
N ALA A 107 -2.14 13.15 -8.70
CA ALA A 107 -0.72 12.92 -8.96
C ALA A 107 -0.49 11.98 -10.16
N ARG A 108 -1.27 10.91 -10.27
CA ARG A 108 -1.19 9.98 -11.42
C ARG A 108 -1.50 10.66 -12.75
N LYS A 109 -2.45 11.59 -12.78
CA LYS A 109 -2.86 12.30 -14.00
C LYS A 109 -1.87 13.41 -14.38
N SER A 110 -1.33 14.12 -13.40
CA SER A 110 -0.33 15.18 -13.61
C SER A 110 1.07 14.63 -13.91
N GLY A 111 1.37 13.42 -13.44
CA GLY A 111 2.73 12.88 -13.44
C GLY A 111 3.60 13.43 -12.31
N ASP A 112 2.98 14.10 -11.33
CA ASP A 112 3.69 14.65 -10.17
C ASP A 112 4.35 13.56 -9.34
N ARG A 113 5.51 13.91 -8.77
CA ARG A 113 6.22 13.07 -7.82
C ARG A 113 5.58 13.24 -6.44
N MET A 114 5.38 12.11 -5.77
CA MET A 114 4.82 12.02 -4.45
C MET A 114 5.84 11.43 -3.51
N ARG A 115 5.89 11.98 -2.29
CA ARG A 115 6.46 11.31 -1.14
C ARG A 115 5.35 10.71 -0.29
N VAL A 116 5.49 9.42 0.01
CA VAL A 116 4.53 8.62 0.75
C VAL A 116 5.12 8.25 2.10
N PHE A 117 4.32 8.43 3.14
CA PHE A 117 4.63 7.94 4.49
C PHE A 117 3.57 6.92 4.87
N LEU A 118 4.02 5.69 5.10
CA LEU A 118 3.19 4.60 5.59
C LEU A 118 3.27 4.56 7.12
N GLY A 119 2.21 4.05 7.73
CA GLY A 119 2.10 4.04 9.17
C GLY A 119 0.89 3.28 9.67
N ASP A 120 0.80 3.17 10.99
CA ASP A 120 -0.37 2.62 11.65
C ASP A 120 -1.48 3.69 11.67
N THR A 121 -2.54 3.47 10.90
CA THR A 121 -3.67 4.41 10.83
C THR A 121 -4.50 4.48 12.12
N LYS A 122 -4.36 3.54 13.06
CA LYS A 122 -5.03 3.63 14.37
C LYS A 122 -4.39 4.66 15.27
N THR A 123 -3.05 4.67 15.31
CA THR A 123 -2.25 5.54 16.18
C THR A 123 -1.77 6.80 15.45
N GLY A 124 -1.69 6.77 14.12
CA GLY A 124 -1.06 7.80 13.28
C GLY A 124 0.46 7.72 13.24
N ARG A 125 1.06 6.68 13.84
CA ARG A 125 2.50 6.54 13.94
C ARG A 125 3.11 6.14 12.59
N ASP A 126 4.05 6.95 12.10
CA ASP A 126 4.87 6.68 10.92
C ASP A 126 5.71 5.40 11.11
N TRP A 127 5.89 4.58 10.08
CA TRP A 127 6.73 3.39 10.14
C TRP A 127 8.22 3.63 9.86
N MET A 128 8.59 4.85 9.45
CA MET A 128 9.97 5.21 9.13
C MET A 128 10.53 4.38 7.97
N ASP A 129 9.72 4.14 6.94
CA ASP A 129 10.21 3.50 5.73
C ASP A 129 11.21 4.43 5.02
N GLU A 130 12.42 3.93 4.76
CA GLU A 130 13.48 4.68 4.05
C GLU A 130 13.34 4.52 2.53
N TYR A 131 13.06 3.30 2.07
CA TYR A 131 13.02 2.91 0.67
C TYR A 131 11.59 2.96 0.10
N ASP A 132 11.49 3.06 -1.22
CA ASP A 132 10.21 3.07 -1.94
C ASP A 132 9.20 4.12 -1.43
N THR A 133 9.73 5.28 -1.00
CA THR A 133 8.91 6.35 -0.42
C THR A 133 8.70 7.55 -1.35
N ILE A 134 9.48 7.68 -2.43
CA ILE A 134 9.35 8.78 -3.39
C ILE A 134 9.26 8.24 -4.82
N GLY A 135 8.29 8.74 -5.59
CA GLY A 135 8.15 8.40 -7.00
C GLY A 135 6.89 9.00 -7.63
N ARG A 136 6.66 8.72 -8.90
CA ARG A 136 5.40 9.07 -9.59
C ARG A 136 4.33 8.04 -9.28
N VAL A 137 3.07 8.45 -9.28
CA VAL A 137 1.96 7.50 -9.11
C VAL A 137 1.66 6.84 -10.46
N GLY A 138 1.85 5.52 -10.53
CA GLY A 138 1.50 4.67 -11.66
C GLY A 138 0.32 3.73 -11.35
N ARG A 139 0.07 2.78 -12.24
CA ARG A 139 -0.94 1.72 -12.04
C ARG A 139 -0.43 0.38 -12.52
N SER A 140 -0.82 -0.67 -11.81
CA SER A 140 -0.61 -2.03 -12.29
C SER A 140 -1.45 -2.33 -13.53
N LEU A 141 -1.01 -3.31 -14.31
CA LEU A 141 -1.69 -3.77 -15.53
C LEU A 141 -2.77 -4.84 -15.25
N GLY A 142 -2.83 -5.35 -14.02
CA GLY A 142 -3.79 -6.37 -13.62
C GLY A 142 -5.25 -5.91 -13.67
N PRO A 143 -6.22 -6.82 -13.46
CA PRO A 143 -7.64 -6.48 -13.49
C PRO A 143 -8.02 -5.44 -12.44
N MET A 144 -7.51 -5.60 -11.22
CA MET A 144 -7.57 -4.58 -10.17
C MET A 144 -6.33 -3.70 -10.29
N LYS A 145 -6.46 -2.55 -10.95
CA LYS A 145 -5.32 -1.66 -11.21
C LYS A 145 -4.89 -0.92 -9.94
N SER A 146 -4.07 -1.57 -9.13
CA SER A 146 -3.50 -1.00 -7.91
C SER A 146 -2.63 0.22 -8.23
N PRO A 147 -2.68 1.28 -7.43
CA PRO A 147 -1.73 2.38 -7.54
C PRO A 147 -0.33 1.90 -7.19
N LEU A 148 0.64 2.30 -8.00
CA LEU A 148 2.06 1.98 -7.81
C LEU A 148 2.81 3.27 -7.48
N LEU A 149 3.86 3.18 -6.67
CA LEU A 149 4.86 4.23 -6.59
C LEU A 149 6.01 3.85 -7.51
N VAL A 150 6.22 4.61 -8.58
CA VAL A 150 7.18 4.30 -9.64
C VAL A 150 8.39 5.22 -9.47
N PRO A 151 9.59 4.67 -9.18
CA PRO A 151 10.82 5.43 -9.13
C PRO A 151 11.12 6.17 -10.44
N ASP A 152 12.01 7.16 -10.37
CA ASP A 152 12.45 7.86 -11.57
C ASP A 152 13.29 6.92 -12.46
N GLY A 153 13.11 7.01 -13.77
CA GLY A 153 13.75 6.10 -14.73
C GLY A 153 13.04 4.75 -14.91
N ASP A 154 12.21 4.34 -13.97
CA ASP A 154 11.56 3.02 -14.00
C ASP A 154 10.18 3.02 -14.70
N CYS A 155 9.79 1.83 -15.16
CA CYS A 155 8.49 1.56 -15.78
C CYS A 155 7.49 0.86 -14.84
N GLY A 156 7.92 0.52 -13.62
CA GLY A 156 7.14 -0.17 -12.61
C GLY A 156 7.64 0.15 -11.22
N GLY A 157 6.92 -0.31 -10.20
CA GLY A 157 7.29 -0.10 -8.80
C GLY A 157 6.31 -0.79 -7.86
N PRO A 158 6.56 -0.72 -6.55
CA PRO A 158 5.73 -1.41 -5.56
C PRO A 158 4.30 -0.88 -5.56
N ALA A 159 3.37 -1.79 -5.28
CA ALA A 159 1.97 -1.41 -5.04
C ALA A 159 1.86 -0.72 -3.69
N LEU A 160 1.16 0.42 -3.67
CA LEU A 160 0.99 1.20 -2.45
C LEU A 160 -0.01 0.52 -1.49
N LEU A 161 0.38 0.40 -0.22
CA LEU A 161 -0.51 0.07 0.90
C LEU A 161 -1.39 1.27 1.24
N THR A 162 -2.34 1.58 0.36
CA THR A 162 -3.05 2.87 0.42
C THR A 162 -3.89 3.08 1.68
N ASP A 163 -4.31 2.01 2.35
CA ASP A 163 -4.99 2.05 3.65
C ASP A 163 -4.05 2.30 4.83
N CYS A 164 -2.73 2.24 4.62
CA CYS A 164 -1.70 2.54 5.60
C CYS A 164 -1.03 3.91 5.38
N ILE A 165 -1.49 4.69 4.40
CA ILE A 165 -0.94 6.03 4.15
C ILE A 165 -1.35 6.97 5.30
N VAL A 166 -0.35 7.51 6.00
CA VAL A 166 -0.55 8.46 7.11
C VAL A 166 -0.14 9.90 6.75
N ARG A 167 0.68 10.09 5.71
CA ARG A 167 1.02 11.41 5.16
C ARG A 167 1.39 11.30 3.67
N LEU A 168 1.05 12.34 2.89
CA LEU A 168 1.44 12.50 1.50
C LEU A 168 1.92 13.92 1.24
N ILE A 169 3.06 14.02 0.57
CA ILE A 169 3.61 15.30 0.08
C ILE A 169 3.74 15.18 -1.43
N ASN A 170 3.21 16.15 -2.16
CA ASN A 170 3.53 16.33 -3.57
C ASN A 170 4.88 17.05 -3.64
N VAL A 171 5.95 16.32 -3.95
CA VAL A 171 7.30 16.89 -3.94
C VAL A 171 7.57 17.76 -5.17
N THR A 172 6.78 17.62 -6.24
CA THR A 172 6.85 18.53 -7.39
C THR A 172 6.41 19.95 -6.99
N THR A 173 5.36 20.07 -6.17
CA THR A 173 4.79 21.36 -5.75
C THR A 173 5.23 21.82 -4.36
N GLY A 174 5.83 20.92 -3.57
CA GLY A 174 6.15 21.13 -2.16
C GLY A 174 4.95 21.08 -1.21
N GLN A 175 3.75 20.74 -1.71
CA GLN A 175 2.53 20.77 -0.90
C GLN A 175 2.28 19.46 -0.15
N GLU A 176 1.96 19.56 1.13
CA GLU A 176 1.39 18.45 1.88
C GLU A 176 -0.10 18.29 1.52
N VAL A 177 -0.42 17.25 0.75
CA VAL A 177 -1.77 17.04 0.22
C VAL A 177 -2.63 16.14 1.12
N TYR A 178 -2.00 15.43 2.06
CA TYR A 178 -2.70 14.63 3.06
C TYR A 178 -1.87 14.46 4.33
N ARG A 179 -2.53 14.56 5.48
CA ARG A 179 -2.00 14.21 6.80
C ARG A 179 -3.10 13.54 7.62
N HIS A 180 -2.80 12.38 8.18
CA HIS A 180 -3.67 11.70 9.12
C HIS A 180 -3.82 12.54 10.40
N ALA A 181 -5.00 12.59 11.00
CA ALA A 181 -5.29 13.50 12.12
C ALA A 181 -4.39 13.28 13.34
N LYS A 182 -3.92 12.05 13.55
CA LYS A 182 -3.00 11.66 14.63
C LYS A 182 -1.55 11.49 14.18
N TYR A 183 -1.23 11.96 12.97
CA TYR A 183 0.09 11.74 12.39
C TYR A 183 1.19 12.25 13.32
N HIS A 184 2.15 11.38 13.61
CA HIS A 184 3.40 11.72 14.27
C HIS A 184 4.51 10.80 13.79
N THR A 185 5.69 11.37 13.65
CA THR A 185 6.93 10.62 13.47
C THR A 185 7.41 10.16 14.84
N PRO A 186 7.92 8.92 15.02
CA PRO A 186 8.59 8.55 16.25
C PRO A 186 9.75 9.49 16.59
N LYS A 187 10.05 9.61 17.88
CA LYS A 187 11.19 10.42 18.32
C LYS A 187 12.48 9.84 17.76
N MET A 188 13.38 10.74 17.39
CA MET A 188 14.71 10.40 16.92
C MET A 188 15.75 11.15 17.74
N GLU A 189 16.81 10.45 18.10
CA GLU A 189 17.95 11.03 18.82
C GLU A 189 19.24 10.66 18.10
N MET A 190 20.08 11.66 17.85
CA MET A 190 21.43 11.44 17.35
C MET A 190 22.39 11.37 18.53
N VAL A 191 23.17 10.30 18.59
CA VAL A 191 24.17 10.03 19.62
C VAL A 191 25.50 9.61 18.98
N GLU A 192 26.56 9.53 19.77
CA GLU A 192 27.82 8.94 19.29
C GLU A 192 27.62 7.46 18.94
N ALA A 193 28.31 6.99 17.89
CA ALA A 193 28.28 5.59 17.50
C ALA A 193 28.84 4.68 18.61
N ALA A 194 28.33 3.46 18.72
CA ALA A 194 28.85 2.49 19.68
C ALA A 194 30.32 2.16 19.39
N VAL A 195 31.09 1.79 20.42
CA VAL A 195 32.55 1.56 20.29
C VAL A 195 32.89 0.52 19.21
N TYR A 196 32.07 -0.51 19.03
CA TYR A 196 32.27 -1.51 17.99
C TYR A 196 31.99 -0.96 16.58
N ASP A 197 31.02 -0.05 16.42
CA ASP A 197 30.71 0.61 15.15
C ASP A 197 31.78 1.66 14.79
N GLN A 198 32.40 2.29 15.79
CA GLN A 198 33.51 3.23 15.58
C GLN A 198 34.72 2.55 14.92
N ALA A 199 34.94 1.25 15.17
CA ALA A 199 35.99 0.49 14.49
C ALA A 199 35.74 0.38 12.97
N GLU A 200 34.50 0.53 12.52
CA GLU A 200 34.11 0.55 11.10
C GLU A 200 34.04 1.98 10.52
N GLY A 201 34.43 2.98 11.31
CA GLY A 201 34.48 4.39 10.91
C GLY A 201 33.16 5.15 11.10
N TYR A 202 32.15 4.55 11.71
CA TYR A 202 30.94 5.27 12.10
C TYR A 202 31.22 6.18 13.29
N THR A 203 30.75 7.42 13.21
CA THR A 203 30.94 8.42 14.28
C THR A 203 29.62 8.74 14.98
N HIS A 204 28.49 8.59 14.29
CA HIS A 204 27.17 8.95 14.77
C HIS A 204 26.17 7.80 14.58
N CYS A 205 25.23 7.70 15.50
CA CYS A 205 24.13 6.75 15.50
C CYS A 205 22.82 7.54 15.65
N VAL A 206 21.80 7.19 14.87
CA VAL A 206 20.44 7.69 15.08
C VAL A 206 19.61 6.58 15.72
N LYS A 207 19.10 6.87 16.91
CA LYS A 207 18.13 6.03 17.61
C LYS A 207 16.71 6.49 17.31
N VAL A 208 15.79 5.53 17.17
CA VAL A 208 14.37 5.77 16.94
C VAL A 208 13.57 5.11 18.06
N GLU A 209 12.61 5.84 18.62
CA GLU A 209 11.68 5.31 19.63
C GLU A 209 10.85 4.17 19.01
N SER A 210 10.82 2.99 19.62
CA SER A 210 10.07 1.83 19.16
C SER A 210 8.55 2.00 19.42
N LYS A 211 7.75 0.96 19.18
CA LYS A 211 6.32 1.00 19.54
C LYS A 211 6.09 0.90 21.05
N ASP A 212 7.06 0.35 21.77
CA ASP A 212 7.00 0.14 23.22
C ASP A 212 7.63 1.31 24.00
N GLY A 213 8.13 2.33 23.30
CA GLY A 213 8.72 3.55 23.88
C GLY A 213 10.22 3.48 24.12
N GLU A 214 10.89 2.42 23.67
CA GLU A 214 12.33 2.22 23.85
C GLU A 214 13.13 2.85 22.71
N MET A 215 14.25 3.51 23.00
CA MET A 215 15.12 4.10 21.97
C MET A 215 16.10 3.07 21.42
N GLU A 216 15.89 2.65 20.17
CA GLU A 216 16.69 1.60 19.50
C GLU A 216 17.56 2.18 18.38
N THR A 217 18.77 1.64 18.20
CA THR A 217 19.63 2.00 17.06
C THR A 217 18.93 1.66 15.75
N HIS A 218 18.76 2.67 14.89
CA HIS A 218 18.09 2.52 13.60
C HIS A 218 19.06 2.66 12.43
N ALA A 219 20.02 3.59 12.51
CA ALA A 219 21.04 3.79 11.48
C ALA A 219 22.34 4.38 12.05
N ASN A 220 23.47 4.04 11.44
CA ASN A 220 24.80 4.54 11.76
C ASN A 220 25.38 5.34 10.58
N PHE A 221 26.15 6.39 10.88
CA PHE A 221 26.67 7.35 9.90
C PHE A 221 28.13 7.72 10.19
N LYS A 222 28.89 8.02 9.13
CA LYS A 222 30.32 8.37 9.24
C LYS A 222 30.52 9.84 9.58
N SER A 223 29.48 10.65 9.47
CA SER A 223 29.49 12.06 9.89
C SER A 223 28.17 12.51 10.51
N GLN A 224 28.24 13.58 11.29
CA GLN A 224 27.06 14.26 11.86
C GLN A 224 26.14 14.81 10.77
N ALA A 225 26.72 15.32 9.67
CA ALA A 225 25.98 15.93 8.58
C ALA A 225 25.10 14.91 7.84
N GLU A 226 25.62 13.71 7.58
CA GLU A 226 24.86 12.60 6.98
C GLU A 226 23.71 12.16 7.88
N ALA A 227 23.97 11.99 9.18
CA ALA A 227 22.93 11.63 10.16
C ALA A 227 21.82 12.69 10.21
N ALA A 228 22.19 13.98 10.25
CA ALA A 228 21.24 15.08 10.25
C ALA A 228 20.41 15.14 8.96
N HIS A 229 21.03 14.91 7.79
CA HIS A 229 20.31 14.89 6.51
C HIS A 229 19.36 13.68 6.41
N TRP A 230 19.78 12.51 6.89
CA TRP A 230 18.89 11.35 7.00
C TRP A 230 17.71 11.65 7.92
N MET A 231 17.92 12.24 9.10
CA MET A 231 16.83 12.62 10.01
C MET A 231 15.87 13.65 9.37
N ALA A 232 16.41 14.63 8.62
CA ALA A 232 15.61 15.59 7.87
C ALA A 232 14.79 14.89 6.77
N PHE A 233 15.38 13.90 6.11
CA PHE A 233 14.66 13.07 5.16
C PHE A 233 13.57 12.30 5.88
N MET A 234 13.84 11.51 6.91
CA MET A 234 12.81 10.69 7.57
C MET A 234 11.63 11.50 8.13
N ASN A 235 11.87 12.73 8.61
CA ASN A 235 10.80 13.64 9.04
C ASN A 235 10.01 14.31 7.89
N GLY A 236 10.41 14.10 6.64
CA GLY A 236 9.80 14.74 5.49
C GLY A 236 10.13 16.22 5.33
N VAL A 237 11.25 16.68 5.88
CA VAL A 237 11.78 18.04 5.72
C VAL A 237 12.62 18.14 4.44
N SER A 238 13.42 17.13 4.13
CA SER A 238 14.13 16.99 2.86
C SER A 238 13.56 15.84 2.01
N HIS A 239 13.84 15.84 0.71
CA HIS A 239 13.33 14.85 -0.25
C HIS A 239 14.42 14.27 -1.16
N ASP A 240 15.67 14.59 -0.86
CA ASP A 240 16.86 14.36 -1.66
C ASP A 240 17.90 13.58 -0.86
N TYR A 241 17.49 12.47 -0.25
CA TYR A 241 18.42 11.62 0.46
C TYR A 241 18.86 10.46 -0.43
N HIS A 242 20.14 10.46 -0.77
CA HIS A 242 20.81 9.35 -1.42
C HIS A 242 21.72 8.70 -0.37
N LYS A 243 21.34 7.52 0.10
CA LYS A 243 22.33 6.64 0.74
C LYS A 243 23.29 6.24 -0.37
N GLY A 244 24.55 6.70 -0.28
CA GLY A 244 25.58 6.27 -1.22
C GLY A 244 25.58 4.74 -1.31
N GLU A 245 25.73 4.23 -2.53
CA GLU A 245 25.86 2.79 -2.83
C GLU A 245 26.95 2.12 -1.97
#